data_AF-A0A4Z2HXP1-F1
#
_entry.id   AF-A0A4Z2HXP1-F1
#
_cell.length_a   1.000
_cell.length_b   1.000
_cell.length_c   1.000
_cell.angle_alpha   90.00
_cell.angle_beta   90.00
_cell.angle_gamma   90.00
#
_symmetry.space_group_name_H-M   'P 1'
#
loop_
_entity.id
_entity.type
_entity.pdbx_description
1 polymer ?
#
loop_
_entity_poly.entity_id
_entity_poly.type
_entity_poly.pdbx_seq_one_letter_code
_entity_poly.pdbx_strand_id
1 'polypeptide(L)'
;MSLALHDLLLCCKGLDNDKATERKKETERLRRLLRSPDVVQELDRSSGPQAKGSKQLTWDTVFRYLQRYAQKETESMQSSKSNVTATTLATRQKKMAEICSLIKYFIRNANKRGPRLKCSEMMKHVMDVLQNSYSCSAYGENYSSLLVKDILSVRKYWCDIPPQQWHNLLNLYCDLFNASSKSINRVLVSRVIHTVVQGCCMQTEGFDNALFSFFSKALLNARHEKHLTVLEHLVSALNIFLRSAAMNCRMRVCHLGEELLPSLLYVWAEMRPSVALKEEIVEFFNLQICVHHPKGAKTQDTGAHAEDWTRWRSLLYNLYEALIGEISNIGSRGKYVTGTRHIAVKDNLTELTADICHQLFPGDNDTHMMEVTQASLRSTHMGSPTSKRRRIELGWEVLRDHLQPQQNDFDIIPWLQITAVLTSKYPSMVPGQELVPLLSVLYQLLAEQRRGERGPYVLRCLREVARCQACYPERAQVHRTELARLWGRVWALSIRGVSSPQIETLSLDLLSSIVHGGLINMDREFWKLFCGSACKPSQGAALCLAQALLSWPTPKRIISRDYVGVSEGSATPNLKEALIAWLLMTDQSEEMEDSSRPHPIICRSLPTLTVDKFILVQYSLI
;
A
#
# COMPACT_ATOMS: atom_id res chain seq x y z
N MET A 1 -38.83 -32.25 -22.53
CA MET A 1 -38.21 -31.98 -21.21
C MET A 1 -37.76 -33.33 -20.69
N SER A 2 -36.50 -33.49 -20.29
CA SER A 2 -36.01 -34.76 -19.76
C SER A 2 -36.76 -35.17 -18.50
N LEU A 3 -36.81 -36.48 -18.20
CA LEU A 3 -37.41 -37.00 -16.97
C LEU A 3 -36.80 -36.35 -15.72
N ALA A 4 -35.47 -36.15 -15.72
CA ALA A 4 -34.74 -35.48 -14.65
C ALA A 4 -35.24 -34.04 -14.38
N LEU A 5 -35.46 -33.24 -15.44
CA LEU A 5 -36.01 -31.88 -15.29
C LEU A 5 -37.50 -31.88 -14.94
N HIS A 6 -38.26 -32.89 -15.38
CA HIS A 6 -39.66 -33.03 -15.01
C HIS A 6 -39.82 -33.29 -13.51
N ASP A 7 -39.03 -34.22 -12.95
CA ASP A 7 -39.03 -34.54 -11.52
C ASP A 7 -38.62 -33.33 -10.67
N LEU A 8 -37.63 -32.57 -11.14
CA LEU A 8 -37.23 -31.32 -10.49
C LEU A 8 -38.34 -30.27 -10.56
N LEU A 9 -39.01 -30.11 -11.71
CA LEU A 9 -40.14 -29.18 -11.83
C LEU A 9 -41.28 -29.53 -10.87
N LEU A 10 -41.62 -30.82 -10.73
CA LEU A 10 -42.62 -31.28 -9.77
C LEU A 10 -42.20 -30.95 -8.34
N CYS A 11 -40.93 -31.15 -8.00
CA CYS A 11 -40.38 -30.76 -6.71
C CYS A 11 -40.49 -29.24 -6.47
N CYS A 12 -40.14 -28.42 -7.47
CA CYS A 12 -40.26 -26.97 -7.39
C CYS A 12 -41.71 -26.50 -7.19
N LYS A 13 -42.68 -27.12 -7.87
CA LYS A 13 -44.11 -26.82 -7.63
C LYS A 13 -44.54 -27.18 -6.21
N GLY A 14 -43.99 -28.24 -5.64
CA GLY A 14 -44.24 -28.64 -4.26
C GLY A 14 -43.63 -27.67 -3.21
N LEU A 15 -42.57 -26.93 -3.54
CA LEU A 15 -42.06 -25.85 -2.69
C LEU A 15 -43.03 -24.65 -2.60
N ASP A 16 -43.91 -24.50 -3.59
CA ASP A 16 -44.96 -23.48 -3.63
C ASP A 16 -46.30 -24.00 -3.03
N ASN A 17 -46.31 -25.18 -2.38
CA ASN A 17 -47.51 -25.76 -1.78
C ASN A 17 -47.94 -24.97 -0.52
N ASP A 18 -49.25 -24.88 -0.25
CA ASP A 18 -49.76 -24.18 0.93
C ASP A 18 -49.54 -24.96 2.23
N LYS A 19 -49.37 -26.30 2.15
CA LYS A 19 -49.07 -27.17 3.30
C LYS A 19 -47.59 -27.11 3.69
N ALA A 20 -47.30 -26.67 4.91
CA ALA A 20 -45.93 -26.55 5.44
C ALA A 20 -45.16 -27.88 5.49
N THR A 21 -45.84 -29.00 5.76
CA THR A 21 -45.23 -30.34 5.79
C THR A 21 -44.76 -30.79 4.41
N GLU A 22 -45.54 -30.49 3.37
CA GLU A 22 -45.18 -30.77 1.98
C GLU A 22 -43.98 -29.92 1.56
N ARG A 23 -43.99 -28.61 1.85
CA ARG A 23 -42.85 -27.75 1.54
C ARG A 23 -41.57 -28.27 2.20
N LYS A 24 -41.61 -28.66 3.47
CA LYS A 24 -40.45 -29.25 4.18
C LYS A 24 -39.92 -30.49 3.47
N LYS A 25 -40.79 -31.46 3.14
CA LYS A 25 -40.41 -32.68 2.41
C LYS A 25 -39.75 -32.36 1.06
N GLU A 26 -40.29 -31.38 0.33
CA GLU A 26 -39.76 -30.99 -0.97
C GLU A 26 -38.42 -30.25 -0.87
N THR A 27 -38.10 -29.56 0.24
CA THR A 27 -36.74 -28.99 0.42
C THR A 27 -35.66 -30.05 0.52
N GLU A 28 -35.93 -31.17 1.20
CA GLU A 28 -35.01 -32.30 1.30
C GLU A 28 -34.88 -33.04 -0.04
N ARG A 29 -36.00 -33.19 -0.75
CA ARG A 29 -36.03 -33.74 -2.11
C ARG A 29 -35.24 -32.86 -3.08
N LEU A 30 -35.38 -31.54 -3.03
CA LEU A 30 -34.63 -30.60 -3.86
C LEU A 30 -33.12 -30.78 -3.65
N ARG A 31 -32.66 -30.87 -2.39
CA ARG A 31 -31.23 -31.13 -2.09
C ARG A 31 -30.74 -32.44 -2.70
N ARG A 32 -31.56 -33.50 -2.66
CA ARG A 32 -31.20 -34.79 -3.28
C ARG A 32 -31.12 -34.70 -4.80
N LEU A 33 -32.12 -34.07 -5.44
CA LEU A 33 -32.14 -33.90 -6.91
C LEU A 33 -30.96 -33.07 -7.40
N LEU A 34 -30.59 -32.00 -6.68
CA LEU A 34 -29.45 -31.14 -7.03
C LEU A 34 -28.07 -31.77 -6.78
N ARG A 35 -28.00 -32.96 -6.16
CA ARG A 35 -26.77 -33.78 -6.10
C ARG A 35 -26.63 -34.70 -7.32
N SER A 36 -27.71 -34.96 -8.06
CA SER A 36 -27.66 -35.79 -9.24
C SER A 36 -26.92 -35.08 -10.38
N PRO A 37 -25.87 -35.70 -10.97
CA PRO A 37 -25.13 -35.10 -12.08
C PRO A 37 -26.03 -34.87 -13.30
N ASP A 38 -26.97 -35.77 -13.57
CA ASP A 38 -27.87 -35.69 -14.73
C ASP A 38 -28.79 -34.46 -14.65
N VAL A 39 -29.36 -34.21 -13.46
CA VAL A 39 -30.22 -33.04 -13.20
C VAL A 39 -29.41 -31.75 -13.40
N VAL A 40 -28.18 -31.72 -12.87
CA VAL A 40 -27.31 -30.55 -12.92
C VAL A 40 -26.84 -30.27 -14.35
N GLN A 41 -26.42 -31.29 -15.10
CA GLN A 41 -25.98 -31.14 -16.49
C GLN A 41 -27.11 -30.66 -17.39
N GLU A 42 -28.32 -31.19 -17.21
CA GLU A 42 -29.46 -30.76 -18.01
C GLU A 42 -29.92 -29.33 -17.66
N LEU A 43 -29.86 -28.92 -16.39
CA LEU A 43 -30.08 -27.53 -15.98
C LEU A 43 -29.01 -26.57 -16.55
N ASP A 44 -27.74 -26.99 -16.58
CA ASP A 44 -26.66 -26.21 -17.16
C ASP A 44 -26.86 -26.02 -18.68
N ARG A 45 -27.33 -27.08 -19.36
CA ARG A 45 -27.67 -27.05 -20.80
C ARG A 45 -28.85 -26.13 -21.08
N SER A 46 -29.93 -26.25 -20.31
CA SER A 46 -31.15 -25.44 -20.49
C SER A 46 -30.95 -23.97 -20.12
N SER A 47 -30.01 -23.66 -19.24
CA SER A 47 -29.67 -22.29 -18.82
C SER A 47 -28.55 -21.66 -19.66
N GLY A 48 -28.04 -22.38 -20.66
CA GLY A 48 -26.99 -21.90 -21.55
C GLY A 48 -27.49 -20.89 -22.61
N PRO A 49 -26.58 -20.10 -23.21
CA PRO A 49 -26.94 -19.08 -24.22
C PRO A 49 -27.59 -19.67 -25.48
N GLN A 50 -27.31 -20.94 -25.80
CA GLN A 50 -27.89 -21.65 -26.94
C GLN A 50 -29.33 -22.15 -26.72
N ALA A 51 -29.87 -22.03 -25.50
CA ALA A 51 -31.21 -22.53 -25.15
C ALA A 51 -32.31 -21.44 -25.15
N LYS A 52 -32.01 -20.22 -25.63
CA LYS A 52 -32.96 -19.11 -25.72
C LYS A 52 -34.18 -19.51 -26.57
N GLY A 53 -35.34 -19.66 -25.94
CA GLY A 53 -36.61 -20.04 -26.58
C GLY A 53 -37.16 -21.41 -26.19
N SER A 54 -36.39 -22.24 -25.46
CA SER A 54 -36.90 -23.51 -24.95
C SER A 54 -37.80 -23.29 -23.72
N LYS A 55 -39.00 -23.91 -23.68
CA LYS A 55 -39.90 -23.92 -22.50
C LYS A 55 -39.37 -24.81 -21.35
N GLN A 56 -38.07 -25.06 -21.31
CA GLN A 56 -37.46 -25.97 -20.34
C GLN A 56 -37.18 -25.27 -19.01
N LEU A 57 -37.08 -26.06 -17.93
CA LEU A 57 -36.75 -25.57 -16.61
C LEU A 57 -35.29 -25.07 -16.57
N THR A 58 -35.07 -23.85 -16.08
CA THR A 58 -33.74 -23.22 -15.95
C THR A 58 -33.34 -22.98 -14.50
N TRP A 59 -32.06 -22.70 -14.24
CA TRP A 59 -31.56 -22.30 -12.92
C TRP A 59 -32.33 -21.08 -12.37
N ASP A 60 -32.57 -20.04 -13.18
CA ASP A 60 -33.36 -18.86 -12.76
C ASP A 60 -34.81 -19.23 -12.39
N THR A 61 -35.39 -20.22 -13.08
CA THR A 61 -36.76 -20.66 -12.79
C THR A 61 -36.83 -21.40 -11.46
N VAL A 62 -35.88 -22.28 -11.18
CA VAL A 62 -35.76 -22.94 -9.86
C VAL A 62 -35.52 -21.90 -8.76
N PHE A 63 -34.68 -20.88 -9.02
CA PHE A 63 -34.44 -19.80 -8.07
C PHE A 63 -35.73 -19.04 -7.72
N ARG A 64 -36.57 -18.73 -8.71
CA ARG A 64 -37.89 -18.09 -8.47
C ARG A 64 -38.80 -18.91 -7.56
N TYR A 65 -38.82 -20.24 -7.70
CA TYR A 65 -39.56 -21.10 -6.77
C TYR A 65 -38.98 -21.05 -5.35
N LEU A 66 -37.66 -20.99 -5.21
CA LEU A 66 -37.00 -20.83 -3.90
C LEU A 66 -37.28 -19.48 -3.25
N GLN A 67 -37.34 -18.40 -4.04
CA GLN A 67 -37.73 -17.07 -3.54
C GLN A 67 -39.14 -17.10 -2.97
N ARG A 68 -40.11 -17.68 -3.71
CA ARG A 68 -41.50 -17.84 -3.23
C ARG A 68 -41.60 -18.72 -1.99
N TYR A 69 -40.87 -19.83 -1.96
CA TYR A 69 -40.78 -20.68 -0.77
C TYR A 69 -40.31 -19.88 0.45
N ALA A 70 -39.21 -19.13 0.31
CA ALA A 70 -38.70 -18.30 1.40
C ALA A 70 -39.71 -17.24 1.84
N GLN A 71 -40.39 -16.60 0.89
CA GLN A 71 -41.46 -15.64 1.17
C GLN A 71 -42.61 -16.28 1.95
N LYS A 72 -43.18 -17.39 1.47
CA LYS A 72 -44.28 -18.11 2.14
C LYS A 72 -43.92 -18.54 3.56
N GLU A 73 -42.70 -19.06 3.76
CA GLU A 73 -42.26 -19.44 5.10
C GLU A 73 -42.09 -18.23 6.02
N THR A 74 -41.63 -17.10 5.48
CA THR A 74 -41.48 -15.84 6.22
C THR A 74 -42.83 -15.28 6.63
N GLU A 75 -43.78 -15.19 5.71
CA GLU A 75 -45.15 -14.71 5.96
C GLU A 75 -45.84 -15.58 7.02
N SER A 76 -45.70 -16.91 6.94
CA SER A 76 -46.24 -17.84 7.93
C SER A 76 -45.63 -17.65 9.33
N MET A 77 -44.33 -17.34 9.42
CA MET A 77 -43.68 -17.04 10.70
C MET A 77 -44.08 -15.66 11.24
N GLN A 78 -44.29 -14.68 10.36
CA GLN A 78 -44.68 -13.31 10.72
C GLN A 78 -46.13 -13.24 11.22
N SER A 79 -47.05 -14.01 10.62
CA SER A 79 -48.46 -14.06 11.03
C SER A 79 -48.68 -14.85 12.33
N SER A 80 -47.68 -15.59 12.79
CA SER A 80 -47.74 -16.39 14.01
C SER A 80 -47.55 -15.51 15.27
N LYS A 81 -48.21 -15.86 16.38
CA LYS A 81 -48.15 -15.10 17.66
C LYS A 81 -46.71 -14.72 18.05
N SER A 82 -46.53 -13.49 18.52
CA SER A 82 -45.23 -12.90 18.93
C SER A 82 -44.79 -13.36 20.33
N ASN A 83 -45.74 -13.55 21.26
CA ASN A 83 -45.47 -14.08 22.61
C ASN A 83 -45.45 -15.61 22.57
N VAL A 84 -44.25 -16.19 22.52
CA VAL A 84 -44.04 -17.64 22.37
C VAL A 84 -42.97 -18.14 23.33
N THR A 85 -43.06 -19.43 23.68
CA THR A 85 -42.06 -20.10 24.50
C THR A 85 -40.68 -20.10 23.84
N ALA A 86 -39.63 -20.16 24.66
CA ALA A 86 -38.24 -20.22 24.17
C ALA A 86 -38.01 -21.36 23.16
N THR A 87 -38.65 -22.52 23.36
CA THR A 87 -38.60 -23.67 22.43
C THR A 87 -39.19 -23.34 21.06
N THR A 88 -40.29 -22.58 21.03
CA THR A 88 -40.92 -22.17 19.78
C THR A 88 -40.05 -21.14 19.05
N LEU A 89 -39.43 -20.21 19.79
CA LEU A 89 -38.48 -19.25 19.23
C LEU A 89 -37.26 -19.96 18.63
N ALA A 90 -36.68 -20.94 19.33
CA ALA A 90 -35.57 -21.75 18.81
C ALA A 90 -35.95 -22.53 17.55
N THR A 91 -37.18 -23.07 17.50
CA THR A 91 -37.70 -23.77 16.31
C THR A 91 -37.84 -22.82 15.11
N ARG A 92 -38.31 -21.58 15.34
CA ARG A 92 -38.37 -20.54 14.30
C ARG A 92 -36.98 -20.17 13.80
N GLN A 93 -36.02 -19.94 14.70
CA GLN A 93 -34.63 -19.64 14.34
C GLN A 93 -34.00 -20.77 13.52
N LYS A 94 -34.22 -22.02 13.90
CA LYS A 94 -33.76 -23.19 13.13
C LYS A 94 -34.34 -23.18 11.71
N LYS A 95 -35.64 -22.93 11.58
CA LYS A 95 -36.32 -22.85 10.28
C LYS A 95 -35.77 -21.70 9.42
N MET A 96 -35.52 -20.54 10.02
CA MET A 96 -34.88 -19.40 9.34
C MET A 96 -33.49 -19.75 8.81
N ALA A 97 -32.68 -20.45 9.62
CA ALA A 97 -31.36 -20.94 9.20
C ALA A 97 -31.44 -21.99 8.09
N GLU A 98 -32.43 -22.89 8.11
CA GLU A 98 -32.66 -23.90 7.06
C GLU A 98 -33.01 -23.25 5.71
N ILE A 99 -33.86 -22.21 5.72
CA ILE A 99 -34.19 -21.43 4.52
C ILE A 99 -32.93 -20.79 3.92
N CYS A 100 -32.16 -20.08 4.75
CA CYS A 100 -30.91 -19.44 4.32
C CYS A 100 -29.89 -20.47 3.80
N SER A 101 -29.77 -21.60 4.49
CA SER A 101 -28.90 -22.72 4.11
C SER A 101 -29.29 -23.29 2.74
N LEU A 102 -30.59 -23.42 2.45
CA LEU A 102 -31.07 -23.92 1.17
C LEU A 102 -30.77 -22.96 0.02
N ILE A 103 -31.04 -21.66 0.20
CA ILE A 103 -30.75 -20.63 -0.81
C ILE A 103 -29.25 -20.58 -1.10
N LYS A 104 -28.43 -20.55 -0.05
CA LYS A 104 -26.98 -20.57 -0.17
C LYS A 104 -26.47 -21.83 -0.87
N TYR A 105 -26.98 -23.00 -0.50
CA TYR A 105 -26.65 -24.26 -1.15
C TYR A 105 -26.98 -24.24 -2.64
N PHE A 106 -28.17 -23.75 -2.99
CA PHE A 106 -28.61 -23.63 -4.37
C PHE A 106 -27.71 -22.70 -5.20
N ILE A 107 -27.44 -21.48 -4.73
CA ILE A 107 -26.60 -20.50 -5.44
C ILE A 107 -25.19 -21.06 -5.67
N ARG A 108 -24.58 -21.66 -4.63
CA ARG A 108 -23.27 -22.31 -4.75
C ARG A 108 -23.28 -23.45 -5.77
N ASN A 109 -24.33 -24.27 -5.75
CA ASN A 109 -24.42 -25.39 -6.68
C ASN A 109 -24.59 -24.90 -8.12
N ALA A 110 -25.39 -23.85 -8.36
CA ALA A 110 -25.54 -23.22 -9.67
C ALA A 110 -24.23 -22.60 -10.17
N ASN A 111 -23.47 -21.95 -9.28
CA ASN A 111 -22.23 -21.24 -9.63
C ASN A 111 -20.98 -22.14 -9.72
N LYS A 112 -21.05 -23.40 -9.27
CA LYS A 112 -19.88 -24.31 -9.20
C LYS A 112 -19.20 -24.53 -10.56
N ARG A 113 -19.93 -24.36 -11.67
CA ARG A 113 -19.44 -24.57 -13.05
C ARG A 113 -19.46 -23.26 -13.85
N GLY A 114 -19.23 -22.15 -13.14
CA GLY A 114 -19.33 -20.79 -13.66
C GLY A 114 -20.68 -20.14 -13.33
N PRO A 115 -20.82 -18.82 -13.55
CA PRO A 115 -21.98 -18.07 -13.09
C PRO A 115 -23.15 -18.29 -14.04
N ARG A 116 -24.20 -18.97 -13.55
CA ARG A 116 -25.37 -19.43 -14.31
C ARG A 116 -26.67 -18.72 -13.95
N LEU A 117 -26.70 -17.99 -12.84
CA LEU A 117 -27.86 -17.23 -12.38
C LEU A 117 -27.79 -15.81 -12.92
N LYS A 118 -28.94 -15.21 -13.20
CA LYS A 118 -29.01 -13.78 -13.50
C LYS A 118 -28.69 -12.98 -12.25
N CYS A 119 -27.62 -12.19 -12.29
CA CYS A 119 -27.20 -11.39 -11.15
C CYS A 119 -28.28 -10.40 -10.71
N SER A 120 -28.93 -9.73 -11.67
CA SER A 120 -30.01 -8.77 -11.40
C SER A 120 -31.14 -9.34 -10.54
N GLU A 121 -31.52 -10.61 -10.77
CA GLU A 121 -32.57 -11.29 -10.01
C GLU A 121 -32.10 -11.69 -8.60
N MET A 122 -30.85 -12.13 -8.47
CA MET A 122 -30.26 -12.42 -7.16
C MET A 122 -30.13 -11.14 -6.31
N MET A 123 -29.65 -10.06 -6.92
CA MET A 123 -29.49 -8.77 -6.27
C MET A 123 -30.83 -8.20 -5.83
N LYS A 124 -31.84 -8.25 -6.71
CA LYS A 124 -33.20 -7.84 -6.38
C LYS A 124 -33.73 -8.59 -5.15
N HIS A 125 -33.62 -9.91 -5.14
CA HIS A 125 -34.07 -10.72 -4.00
C HIS A 125 -33.35 -10.40 -2.70
N VAL A 126 -32.03 -10.20 -2.76
CA VAL A 126 -31.24 -9.79 -1.58
C VAL A 126 -31.74 -8.43 -1.07
N MET A 127 -31.95 -7.46 -1.96
CA MET A 127 -32.46 -6.13 -1.57
C MET A 127 -33.87 -6.20 -0.99
N ASP A 128 -34.80 -6.94 -1.61
CA ASP A 128 -36.18 -7.08 -1.14
C ASP A 128 -36.23 -7.67 0.29
N VAL A 129 -35.40 -8.68 0.57
CA VAL A 129 -35.27 -9.28 1.91
C VAL A 129 -34.71 -8.30 2.94
N LEU A 130 -33.73 -7.49 2.56
CA LEU A 130 -33.06 -6.56 3.46
C LEU A 130 -33.83 -5.25 3.69
N GLN A 131 -34.67 -4.82 2.75
CA GLN A 131 -35.51 -3.63 2.89
C GLN A 131 -36.71 -3.86 3.82
N ASN A 132 -37.21 -5.10 3.89
CA ASN A 132 -38.29 -5.44 4.81
C ASN A 132 -37.76 -5.61 6.24
N SER A 133 -38.27 -4.83 7.20
CA SER A 133 -37.74 -4.81 8.58
C SER A 133 -37.77 -6.16 9.30
N TYR A 134 -38.85 -6.93 9.15
CA TYR A 134 -38.97 -8.28 9.73
C TYR A 134 -37.98 -9.25 9.09
N SER A 135 -37.93 -9.27 7.76
CA SER A 135 -37.05 -10.14 6.99
C SER A 135 -35.57 -9.80 7.20
N CYS A 136 -35.23 -8.52 7.31
CA CYS A 136 -33.89 -8.06 7.64
C CYS A 136 -33.48 -8.50 9.05
N SER A 137 -34.39 -8.43 10.03
CA SER A 137 -34.14 -8.92 11.39
C SER A 137 -33.93 -10.45 11.41
N ALA A 138 -34.71 -11.19 10.61
CA ALA A 138 -34.63 -12.65 10.56
C ALA A 138 -33.43 -13.19 9.76
N TYR A 139 -33.08 -12.52 8.65
CA TYR A 139 -32.18 -13.06 7.63
C TYR A 139 -31.01 -12.17 7.27
N GLY A 140 -30.97 -10.92 7.77
CA GLY A 140 -30.05 -9.89 7.30
C GLY A 140 -28.58 -10.29 7.37
N GLU A 141 -28.17 -10.96 8.45
CA GLU A 141 -26.79 -11.46 8.58
C GLU A 141 -26.46 -12.56 7.55
N ASN A 142 -27.39 -13.50 7.33
CA ASN A 142 -27.20 -14.58 6.36
C ASN A 142 -27.14 -14.06 4.92
N TYR A 143 -28.04 -13.13 4.57
CA TYR A 143 -28.09 -12.53 3.23
C TYR A 143 -26.93 -11.58 2.97
N SER A 144 -26.50 -10.81 3.96
CA SER A 144 -25.28 -10.00 3.85
C SER A 144 -24.03 -10.86 3.67
N SER A 145 -23.94 -11.99 4.38
CA SER A 145 -22.85 -12.95 4.24
C SER A 145 -22.86 -13.63 2.88
N LEU A 146 -24.03 -14.03 2.39
CA LEU A 146 -24.25 -14.58 1.04
C LEU A 146 -23.84 -13.57 -0.04
N LEU A 147 -24.26 -12.31 0.11
CA LEU A 147 -23.94 -11.23 -0.81
C LEU A 147 -22.42 -11.10 -0.98
N VAL A 148 -21.65 -10.98 0.11
CA VAL A 148 -20.19 -10.80 -0.02
C VAL A 148 -19.47 -12.08 -0.46
N LYS A 149 -19.86 -13.24 0.08
CA LYS A 149 -19.08 -14.48 -0.12
C LYS A 149 -19.40 -15.23 -1.40
N ASP A 150 -20.64 -15.12 -1.89
CA ASP A 150 -21.15 -16.00 -2.95
C ASP A 150 -21.68 -15.22 -4.18
N ILE A 151 -21.95 -13.91 -4.06
CA ILE A 151 -22.41 -13.05 -5.16
C ILE A 151 -21.32 -12.05 -5.57
N LEU A 152 -20.95 -11.11 -4.69
CA LEU A 152 -19.95 -10.07 -4.97
C LEU A 152 -18.52 -10.60 -5.00
N SER A 153 -18.27 -11.86 -4.62
CA SER A 153 -16.97 -12.50 -4.84
C SER A 153 -16.78 -12.95 -6.30
N VAL A 154 -17.85 -12.98 -7.11
CA VAL A 154 -17.82 -13.47 -8.48
C VAL A 154 -17.66 -12.30 -9.45
N ARG A 155 -16.46 -12.16 -10.04
CA ARG A 155 -16.12 -11.02 -10.92
C ARG A 155 -17.06 -10.83 -12.11
N LYS A 156 -17.57 -11.91 -12.73
CA LYS A 156 -18.54 -11.79 -13.83
C LYS A 156 -19.80 -11.03 -13.41
N TYR A 157 -20.29 -11.29 -12.19
CA TYR A 157 -21.50 -10.63 -11.70
C TYR A 157 -21.33 -9.13 -11.53
N TRP A 158 -20.12 -8.63 -11.28
CA TRP A 158 -19.90 -7.18 -11.21
C TRP A 158 -20.27 -6.47 -12.50
N CYS A 159 -19.94 -7.07 -13.64
CA CYS A 159 -20.26 -6.55 -14.97
C CYS A 159 -21.75 -6.67 -15.31
N ASP A 160 -22.47 -7.58 -14.65
CA ASP A 160 -23.90 -7.83 -14.88
C ASP A 160 -24.80 -6.95 -14.00
N ILE A 161 -24.26 -6.29 -12.97
CA ILE A 161 -25.02 -5.42 -12.06
C ILE A 161 -25.18 -4.03 -12.68
N PRO A 162 -26.42 -3.56 -12.94
CA PRO A 162 -26.64 -2.23 -13.47
C PRO A 162 -26.19 -1.14 -12.48
N PRO A 163 -25.73 0.03 -12.96
CA PRO A 163 -25.31 1.13 -12.09
C PRO A 163 -26.34 1.50 -11.02
N GLN A 164 -27.63 1.56 -11.34
CA GLN A 164 -28.67 1.88 -10.36
C GLN A 164 -28.76 0.86 -9.21
N GLN A 165 -28.51 -0.43 -9.48
CA GLN A 165 -28.54 -1.45 -8.43
C GLN A 165 -27.36 -1.32 -7.47
N TRP A 166 -26.19 -0.89 -7.95
CA TRP A 166 -25.06 -0.57 -7.09
C TRP A 166 -25.40 0.58 -6.12
N HIS A 167 -25.98 1.68 -6.62
CA HIS A 167 -26.38 2.82 -5.79
C HIS A 167 -27.48 2.44 -4.78
N ASN A 168 -28.48 1.66 -5.19
CA ASN A 168 -29.53 1.21 -4.29
C ASN A 168 -28.96 0.33 -3.15
N LEU A 169 -28.02 -0.55 -3.47
CA LEU A 169 -27.35 -1.39 -2.49
C LEU A 169 -26.51 -0.54 -1.53
N LEU A 170 -25.82 0.48 -2.05
CA LEU A 170 -25.02 1.39 -1.24
C LEU A 170 -25.89 2.12 -0.22
N ASN A 171 -26.97 2.76 -0.68
CA ASN A 171 -27.91 3.48 0.18
C ASN A 171 -28.48 2.57 1.28
N LEU A 172 -28.93 1.38 0.90
CA LEU A 172 -29.43 0.38 1.85
C LEU A 172 -28.42 0.07 2.96
N TYR A 173 -27.15 -0.19 2.62
CA TYR A 173 -26.15 -0.54 3.63
C TYR A 173 -25.66 0.66 4.43
N CYS A 174 -25.61 1.86 3.85
CA CYS A 174 -25.37 3.11 4.58
C CYS A 174 -26.49 3.36 5.62
N ASP A 175 -27.75 3.13 5.26
CA ASP A 175 -28.89 3.24 6.17
C ASP A 175 -28.83 2.19 7.27
N LEU A 176 -28.54 0.92 6.93
CA LEU A 176 -28.36 -0.15 7.90
C LEU A 176 -27.21 0.12 8.89
N PHE A 177 -26.13 0.78 8.45
CA PHE A 177 -25.03 1.17 9.32
C PHE A 177 -25.40 2.31 10.29
N ASN A 178 -26.23 3.25 9.81
CA ASN A 178 -26.71 4.39 10.57
C ASN A 178 -27.90 4.05 11.49
N ALA A 179 -28.60 2.96 11.22
CA ALA A 179 -29.73 2.50 12.03
C ALA A 179 -29.30 2.12 13.46
N SER A 180 -30.15 2.41 14.44
CA SER A 180 -29.96 1.99 15.83
C SER A 180 -30.22 0.49 16.05
N SER A 181 -30.85 -0.17 15.08
CA SER A 181 -31.19 -1.59 15.15
C SER A 181 -29.96 -2.48 14.98
N LYS A 182 -29.78 -3.47 15.85
CA LYS A 182 -28.69 -4.47 15.78
C LYS A 182 -29.04 -5.70 14.92
N SER A 183 -29.84 -5.52 13.87
CA SER A 183 -30.32 -6.62 13.02
C SER A 183 -29.20 -7.36 12.30
N ILE A 184 -28.09 -6.67 12.01
CA ILE A 184 -26.92 -7.23 11.34
C ILE A 184 -25.67 -6.84 12.12
N ASN A 185 -24.71 -7.76 12.21
CA ASN A 185 -23.40 -7.49 12.79
C ASN A 185 -22.72 -6.29 12.07
N ARG A 186 -22.31 -5.28 12.84
CA ARG A 186 -21.72 -4.04 12.32
C ARG A 186 -20.40 -4.26 11.54
N VAL A 187 -19.62 -5.28 11.91
CA VAL A 187 -18.42 -5.69 11.15
C VAL A 187 -18.81 -6.23 9.78
N LEU A 188 -19.90 -7.00 9.68
CA LEU A 188 -20.38 -7.49 8.39
C LEU A 188 -20.95 -6.35 7.54
N VAL A 189 -21.73 -5.44 8.14
CA VAL A 189 -22.26 -4.25 7.44
C VAL A 189 -21.12 -3.41 6.86
N SER A 190 -20.11 -3.07 7.67
CA SER A 190 -18.94 -2.29 7.19
C SER A 190 -18.16 -3.02 6.09
N ARG A 191 -18.02 -4.35 6.17
CA ARG A 191 -17.41 -5.16 5.11
C ARG A 191 -18.20 -5.12 3.80
N VAL A 192 -19.53 -5.14 3.89
CA VAL A 192 -20.39 -4.99 2.70
C VAL A 192 -20.21 -3.59 2.12
N ILE A 193 -20.25 -2.54 2.95
CA ILE A 193 -20.03 -1.15 2.51
C ILE A 193 -18.71 -1.02 1.77
N HIS A 194 -17.61 -1.56 2.31
CA HIS A 194 -16.33 -1.60 1.62
C HIS A 194 -16.42 -2.21 0.22
N THR A 195 -17.03 -3.40 0.12
CA THR A 195 -17.18 -4.11 -1.16
C THR A 195 -18.06 -3.33 -2.16
N VAL A 196 -19.13 -2.71 -1.66
CA VAL A 196 -20.09 -1.96 -2.50
C VAL A 196 -19.50 -0.63 -2.95
N VAL A 197 -18.77 0.08 -2.09
CA VAL A 197 -18.03 1.30 -2.48
C VAL A 197 -17.01 0.99 -3.57
N GLN A 198 -16.29 -0.12 -3.46
CA GLN A 198 -15.40 -0.61 -4.50
C GLN A 198 -16.16 -0.88 -5.81
N GLY A 199 -17.30 -1.57 -5.74
CA GLY A 199 -18.18 -1.81 -6.87
C GLY A 199 -18.63 -0.52 -7.55
N CYS A 200 -19.19 0.43 -6.79
CA CYS A 200 -19.62 1.73 -7.30
C CYS A 200 -18.46 2.47 -7.99
N CYS A 201 -17.31 2.61 -7.34
CA CYS A 201 -16.17 3.35 -7.90
C CYS A 201 -15.59 2.71 -9.16
N MET A 202 -15.77 1.41 -9.38
CA MET A 202 -15.25 0.70 -10.55
C MET A 202 -16.27 0.51 -11.68
N GLN A 203 -17.56 0.51 -11.37
CA GLN A 203 -18.63 0.12 -12.31
C GLN A 203 -19.58 1.27 -12.69
N THR A 204 -19.46 2.46 -12.08
CA THR A 204 -20.33 3.61 -12.36
C THR A 204 -19.54 4.85 -12.74
N GLU A 205 -20.18 5.77 -13.46
CA GLU A 205 -19.53 6.98 -13.99
C GLU A 205 -19.41 8.14 -12.98
N GLY A 206 -19.81 7.97 -11.71
CA GLY A 206 -19.79 9.13 -10.80
C GLY A 206 -20.24 8.91 -9.37
N PHE A 207 -19.79 9.85 -8.54
CA PHE A 207 -19.82 9.86 -7.07
C PHE A 207 -21.19 10.14 -6.49
N ASP A 208 -21.59 9.34 -5.53
CA ASP A 208 -22.74 9.66 -4.70
C ASP A 208 -22.34 10.74 -3.68
N ASN A 209 -22.98 11.91 -3.75
CA ASN A 209 -22.85 12.95 -2.73
C ASN A 209 -23.13 12.41 -1.32
N ALA A 210 -23.95 11.37 -1.21
CA ALA A 210 -24.24 10.68 0.04
C ALA A 210 -22.98 10.07 0.67
N LEU A 211 -21.98 9.64 -0.11
CA LEU A 211 -20.75 9.03 0.44
C LEU A 211 -19.92 10.02 1.25
N PHE A 212 -19.80 11.27 0.80
CA PHE A 212 -19.11 12.31 1.57
C PHE A 212 -19.78 12.50 2.95
N SER A 213 -21.10 12.63 2.97
CA SER A 213 -21.87 12.78 4.21
C SER A 213 -21.81 11.54 5.10
N PHE A 214 -21.91 10.35 4.49
CA PHE A 214 -21.83 9.07 5.18
C PHE A 214 -20.49 8.91 5.89
N PHE A 215 -19.37 9.09 5.19
CA PHE A 215 -18.05 8.93 5.78
C PHE A 215 -17.74 9.98 6.82
N SER A 216 -18.12 11.24 6.60
CA SER A 216 -18.05 12.31 7.61
C SER A 216 -18.72 11.86 8.91
N LYS A 217 -20.01 11.50 8.86
CA LYS A 217 -20.78 11.05 10.03
C LYS A 217 -20.22 9.80 10.68
N ALA A 218 -19.82 8.81 9.88
CA ALA A 218 -19.35 7.51 10.39
C ALA A 218 -18.01 7.63 11.10
N LEU A 219 -17.06 8.37 10.52
CA LEU A 219 -15.68 8.44 11.00
C LEU A 219 -15.42 9.58 11.99
N LEU A 220 -16.26 10.62 12.04
CA LEU A 220 -16.25 11.55 13.17
C LEU A 220 -16.54 10.85 14.51
N ASN A 221 -17.33 9.76 14.47
CA ASN A 221 -17.63 8.94 15.63
C ASN A 221 -16.61 7.81 15.88
N ALA A 222 -15.50 7.74 15.12
CA ALA A 222 -14.56 6.62 15.18
C ALA A 222 -14.00 6.37 16.59
N ARG A 223 -13.85 7.43 17.40
CA ARG A 223 -13.36 7.34 18.79
C ARG A 223 -14.25 6.49 19.71
N HIS A 224 -15.53 6.36 19.36
CA HIS A 224 -16.51 5.60 20.14
C HIS A 224 -16.77 4.19 19.56
N GLU A 225 -16.15 3.84 18.43
CA GLU A 225 -16.33 2.52 17.82
C GLU A 225 -15.58 1.46 18.64
N LYS A 226 -16.32 0.43 19.05
CA LYS A 226 -15.79 -0.64 19.91
C LYS A 226 -15.03 -1.68 19.12
N HIS A 227 -15.37 -1.86 17.84
CA HIS A 227 -14.78 -2.88 16.99
C HIS A 227 -13.89 -2.23 15.94
N LEU A 228 -12.57 -2.22 16.14
CA LEU A 228 -11.61 -1.58 15.23
C LEU A 228 -11.65 -2.15 13.80
N THR A 229 -12.07 -3.40 13.61
CA THR A 229 -12.30 -3.99 12.28
C THR A 229 -13.40 -3.26 11.50
N VAL A 230 -14.36 -2.61 12.17
CA VAL A 230 -15.34 -1.72 11.51
C VAL A 230 -14.60 -0.53 10.90
N LEU A 231 -13.72 0.11 11.67
CA LEU A 231 -12.92 1.24 11.19
C LEU A 231 -11.98 0.81 10.07
N GLU A 232 -11.39 -0.38 10.14
CA GLU A 232 -10.52 -0.93 9.08
C GLU A 232 -11.26 -0.98 7.74
N HIS A 233 -12.46 -1.59 7.70
CA HIS A 233 -13.26 -1.61 6.47
C HIS A 233 -13.71 -0.21 6.02
N LEU A 234 -14.07 0.68 6.95
CA LEU A 234 -14.56 2.03 6.60
C LEU A 234 -13.45 2.93 6.07
N VAL A 235 -12.26 2.91 6.66
CA VAL A 235 -11.10 3.71 6.19
C VAL A 235 -10.64 3.16 4.84
N SER A 236 -10.60 1.84 4.65
CA SER A 236 -10.30 1.24 3.34
C SER A 236 -11.33 1.65 2.28
N ALA A 237 -12.62 1.65 2.62
CA ALA A 237 -13.68 2.10 1.73
C ALA A 237 -13.55 3.60 1.41
N LEU A 238 -13.19 4.42 2.41
CA LEU A 238 -12.93 5.84 2.25
C LEU A 238 -11.76 6.05 1.28
N ASN A 239 -10.64 5.34 1.42
CA ASN A 239 -9.48 5.47 0.54
C ASN A 239 -9.85 5.19 -0.92
N ILE A 240 -10.60 4.12 -1.19
CA ILE A 240 -11.10 3.80 -2.53
C ILE A 240 -11.96 4.94 -3.08
N PHE A 241 -12.91 5.40 -2.28
CA PHE A 241 -13.81 6.49 -2.66
C PHE A 241 -13.06 7.79 -2.96
N LEU A 242 -12.17 8.21 -2.06
CA LEU A 242 -11.42 9.46 -2.20
C LEU A 242 -10.45 9.43 -3.38
N ARG A 243 -9.79 8.28 -3.65
CA ARG A 243 -8.94 8.14 -4.85
C ARG A 243 -9.73 8.32 -6.13
N SER A 244 -10.92 7.74 -6.20
CA SER A 244 -11.80 7.92 -7.34
C SER A 244 -12.29 9.39 -7.43
N ALA A 245 -12.69 9.98 -6.29
CA ALA A 245 -13.23 11.34 -6.21
C ALA A 245 -12.20 12.47 -6.40
N ALA A 246 -10.92 12.21 -6.12
CA ALA A 246 -9.87 13.23 -6.09
C ALA A 246 -9.75 14.00 -7.42
N MET A 247 -9.96 13.35 -8.56
CA MET A 247 -9.82 13.99 -9.88
C MET A 247 -10.93 15.00 -10.18
N ASN A 248 -12.14 14.77 -9.67
CA ASN A 248 -13.33 15.54 -10.04
C ASN A 248 -13.90 16.38 -8.89
N CYS A 249 -13.59 16.02 -7.65
CA CYS A 249 -14.14 16.60 -6.42
C CYS A 249 -13.04 16.97 -5.42
N ARG A 250 -11.84 17.29 -5.90
CA ARG A 250 -10.63 17.59 -5.10
C ARG A 250 -10.91 18.45 -3.86
N MET A 251 -11.63 19.57 -4.03
CA MET A 251 -11.94 20.51 -2.94
C MET A 251 -12.74 19.85 -1.81
N ARG A 252 -13.72 19.01 -2.17
CA ARG A 252 -14.53 18.27 -1.19
C ARG A 252 -13.75 17.13 -0.54
N VAL A 253 -12.81 16.54 -1.27
CA VAL A 253 -11.87 15.55 -0.72
C VAL A 253 -10.97 16.21 0.33
N CYS A 254 -10.43 17.40 0.05
CA CYS A 254 -9.68 18.21 1.02
C CYS A 254 -10.53 18.54 2.26
N HIS A 255 -11.72 19.09 2.08
CA HIS A 255 -12.64 19.40 3.20
C HIS A 255 -12.90 18.17 4.10
N LEU A 256 -13.30 17.04 3.50
CA LEU A 256 -13.56 15.81 4.25
C LEU A 256 -12.27 15.28 4.93
N GLY A 257 -11.13 15.44 4.26
CA GLY A 257 -9.81 15.13 4.80
C GLY A 257 -9.50 15.91 6.08
N GLU A 258 -9.61 17.23 6.02
CA GLU A 258 -9.40 18.15 7.15
C GLU A 258 -10.38 17.89 8.29
N GLU A 259 -11.61 17.46 7.99
CA GLU A 259 -12.63 17.05 8.95
C GLU A 259 -12.28 15.76 9.69
N LEU A 260 -11.83 14.73 8.96
CA LEU A 260 -11.64 13.39 9.52
C LEU A 260 -10.27 13.16 10.15
N LEU A 261 -9.25 13.93 9.76
CA LEU A 261 -7.87 13.75 10.22
C LEU A 261 -7.75 13.71 11.75
N PRO A 262 -8.34 14.62 12.55
CA PRO A 262 -8.26 14.57 14.02
C PRO A 262 -8.86 13.29 14.64
N SER A 263 -9.89 12.71 14.02
CA SER A 263 -10.53 11.50 14.52
C SER A 263 -9.69 10.27 14.19
N LEU A 264 -9.17 10.17 12.98
CA LEU A 264 -8.31 9.07 12.56
C LEU A 264 -6.93 9.10 13.25
N LEU A 265 -6.39 10.30 13.50
CA LEU A 265 -5.15 10.47 14.27
C LEU A 265 -5.32 9.99 15.71
N TYR A 266 -6.48 10.23 16.33
CA TYR A 266 -6.79 9.69 17.65
C TYR A 266 -6.86 8.16 17.64
N VAL A 267 -7.54 7.57 16.64
CA VAL A 267 -7.59 6.10 16.47
C VAL A 267 -6.17 5.54 16.36
N TRP A 268 -5.33 6.17 15.55
CA TRP A 268 -3.93 5.79 15.35
C TRP A 268 -3.13 5.79 16.67
N ALA A 269 -3.16 6.91 17.39
CA ALA A 269 -2.32 7.12 18.56
C ALA A 269 -2.81 6.40 19.82
N GLU A 270 -4.13 6.41 20.07
CA GLU A 270 -4.69 6.06 21.37
C GLU A 270 -5.39 4.68 21.38
N MET A 271 -5.98 4.25 20.27
CA MET A 271 -6.85 3.06 20.24
C MET A 271 -6.11 1.74 19.94
N ARG A 272 -4.78 1.76 19.78
CA ARG A 272 -3.94 0.58 19.48
C ARG A 272 -4.46 -0.26 18.28
N PRO A 273 -4.58 0.33 17.09
CA PRO A 273 -5.12 -0.34 15.90
C PRO A 273 -4.28 -1.53 15.43
N SER A 274 -4.92 -2.41 14.64
CA SER A 274 -4.26 -3.50 13.90
C SER A 274 -3.23 -2.92 12.91
N VAL A 275 -2.28 -3.74 12.46
CA VAL A 275 -1.32 -3.33 11.41
C VAL A 275 -2.05 -2.94 10.12
N ALA A 276 -3.11 -3.67 9.75
CA ALA A 276 -3.91 -3.37 8.57
C ALA A 276 -4.63 -2.02 8.69
N LEU A 277 -5.29 -1.73 9.82
CA LEU A 277 -5.93 -0.42 10.04
C LEU A 277 -4.89 0.71 10.09
N LYS A 278 -3.69 0.46 10.64
CA LYS A 278 -2.59 1.43 10.54
C LYS A 278 -2.24 1.73 9.09
N GLU A 279 -2.05 0.71 8.26
CA GLU A 279 -1.74 0.90 6.83
C GLU A 279 -2.81 1.73 6.10
N GLU A 280 -4.08 1.45 6.36
CA GLU A 280 -5.21 2.20 5.77
C GLU A 280 -5.24 3.66 6.24
N ILE A 281 -4.91 3.94 7.50
CA ILE A 281 -4.80 5.32 8.01
C ILE A 281 -3.61 6.05 7.38
N VAL A 282 -2.47 5.39 7.21
CA VAL A 282 -1.29 5.96 6.52
C VAL A 282 -1.60 6.25 5.05
N GLU A 283 -2.32 5.35 4.38
CA GLU A 283 -2.79 5.57 3.01
C GLU A 283 -3.72 6.78 2.92
N PHE A 284 -4.65 6.92 3.87
CA PHE A 284 -5.51 8.10 3.96
C PHE A 284 -4.69 9.39 4.11
N PHE A 285 -3.72 9.42 5.03
CA PHE A 285 -2.86 10.60 5.22
C PHE A 285 -2.04 10.93 3.98
N ASN A 286 -1.42 9.93 3.34
CA ASN A 286 -0.69 10.14 2.09
C ASN A 286 -1.59 10.73 1.00
N LEU A 287 -2.81 10.21 0.86
CA LEU A 287 -3.78 10.77 -0.08
C LEU A 287 -4.09 12.23 0.24
N GLN A 288 -4.28 12.58 1.52
CA GLN A 288 -4.51 13.97 1.94
C GLN A 288 -3.33 14.88 1.58
N ILE A 289 -2.10 14.47 1.84
CA ILE A 289 -0.92 15.25 1.42
C ILE A 289 -0.95 15.49 -0.10
N CYS A 290 -1.18 14.46 -0.91
CA CYS A 290 -1.20 14.57 -2.37
C CYS A 290 -2.34 15.43 -2.91
N VAL A 291 -3.56 15.32 -2.39
CA VAL A 291 -4.71 16.11 -2.86
C VAL A 291 -4.63 17.56 -2.42
N HIS A 292 -4.01 17.88 -1.28
CA HIS A 292 -3.76 19.26 -0.88
C HIS A 292 -2.67 19.91 -1.76
N HIS A 293 -1.62 19.16 -2.13
CA HIS A 293 -0.71 19.53 -3.20
C HIS A 293 0.13 18.33 -3.69
N PRO A 294 0.20 18.03 -5.00
CA PRO A 294 0.92 16.84 -5.50
C PRO A 294 2.45 16.91 -5.29
N LYS A 295 3.00 18.10 -5.06
CA LYS A 295 4.41 18.30 -4.69
C LYS A 295 4.60 18.75 -3.22
N GLY A 296 3.56 18.70 -2.39
CA GLY A 296 3.64 19.08 -0.97
C GLY A 296 3.94 20.56 -0.68
N ALA A 297 3.23 21.49 -1.33
CA ALA A 297 3.46 22.94 -1.20
C ALA A 297 3.34 23.44 0.24
N LYS A 298 4.21 24.39 0.60
CA LYS A 298 4.22 25.07 1.91
C LYS A 298 3.18 26.18 2.06
N THR A 299 2.41 26.46 0.99
CA THR A 299 1.33 27.48 0.77
C THR A 299 1.61 28.28 -0.51
N GLN A 300 0.58 28.97 -1.04
CA GLN A 300 0.54 29.82 -2.26
C GLN A 300 1.11 29.27 -3.59
N ASP A 301 1.81 28.14 -3.59
CA ASP A 301 2.28 27.49 -4.80
C ASP A 301 1.10 27.17 -5.74
N THR A 302 1.39 27.22 -7.04
CA THR A 302 0.38 26.96 -8.07
C THR A 302 -0.22 25.57 -7.89
N GLY A 303 -1.53 25.52 -7.66
CA GLY A 303 -2.28 24.28 -7.45
C GLY A 303 -2.44 23.87 -5.99
N ALA A 304 -1.86 24.60 -5.02
CA ALA A 304 -2.06 24.34 -3.60
C ALA A 304 -3.49 24.67 -3.16
N HIS A 305 -4.11 23.79 -2.37
CA HIS A 305 -5.43 24.05 -1.81
C HIS A 305 -5.55 23.52 -0.39
N ALA A 306 -6.13 24.32 0.49
CA ALA A 306 -6.72 23.93 1.76
C ALA A 306 -7.97 24.81 1.96
N GLU A 307 -8.96 24.31 2.68
CA GLU A 307 -10.15 25.10 3.01
C GLU A 307 -9.81 26.16 4.06
N ASP A 308 -9.07 25.75 5.09
CA ASP A 308 -8.47 26.64 6.08
C ASP A 308 -6.98 26.29 6.23
N TRP A 309 -6.12 27.14 5.69
CA TRP A 309 -4.66 26.96 5.77
C TRP A 309 -4.13 26.93 7.20
N THR A 310 -4.74 27.66 8.13
CA THR A 310 -4.35 27.66 9.54
C THR A 310 -4.69 26.32 10.18
N ARG A 311 -5.89 25.81 9.90
CA ARG A 311 -6.33 24.49 10.34
C ARG A 311 -5.45 23.39 9.72
N TRP A 312 -5.27 23.39 8.40
CA TRP A 312 -4.43 22.41 7.71
C TRP A 312 -3.03 22.37 8.28
N ARG A 313 -2.41 23.53 8.49
CA ARG A 313 -1.09 23.63 9.11
C ARG A 313 -1.08 23.03 10.52
N SER A 314 -2.08 23.31 11.35
CA SER A 314 -2.23 22.68 12.68
C SER A 314 -2.37 21.16 12.60
N LEU A 315 -3.13 20.64 11.63
CA LEU A 315 -3.27 19.20 11.39
C LEU A 315 -1.93 18.55 11.02
N LEU A 316 -1.14 19.18 10.16
CA LEU A 316 0.20 18.70 9.80
C LEU A 316 1.13 18.63 11.01
N TYR A 317 1.11 19.64 11.90
CA TYR A 317 1.91 19.61 13.13
C TYR A 317 1.53 18.43 14.04
N ASN A 318 0.22 18.21 14.25
CA ASN A 318 -0.26 17.09 15.07
C ASN A 318 0.13 15.74 14.45
N LEU A 319 0.05 15.64 13.12
CA LEU A 319 0.46 14.44 12.41
C LEU A 319 1.97 14.20 12.51
N TYR A 320 2.79 15.24 12.37
CA TYR A 320 4.24 15.17 12.56
C TYR A 320 4.61 14.67 13.97
N GLU A 321 3.99 15.23 15.02
CA GLU A 321 4.22 14.79 16.41
C GLU A 321 3.86 13.30 16.59
N ALA A 322 2.72 12.86 16.06
CA ALA A 322 2.29 11.47 16.12
C ALA A 322 3.23 10.53 15.35
N LEU A 323 3.78 10.96 14.21
CA LEU A 323 4.72 10.19 13.41
C LEU A 323 6.07 10.03 14.12
N ILE A 324 6.60 11.09 14.73
CA ILE A 324 7.81 11.00 15.56
C ILE A 324 7.60 9.99 16.70
N GLY A 325 6.41 10.04 17.33
CA GLY A 325 6.02 9.07 18.35
C GLY A 325 6.00 7.64 17.81
N GLU A 326 5.45 7.40 16.62
CA GLU A 326 5.45 6.07 16.00
C GLU A 326 6.88 5.61 15.66
N ILE A 327 7.71 6.46 15.07
CA ILE A 327 9.10 6.16 14.71
C ILE A 327 9.89 5.76 15.96
N SER A 328 9.73 6.52 17.05
CA SER A 328 10.35 6.22 18.35
C SER A 328 9.82 4.91 18.95
N ASN A 329 8.53 4.61 18.76
CA ASN A 329 7.93 3.35 19.19
C ASN A 329 8.43 2.15 18.38
N ILE A 330 8.67 2.31 17.08
CA ILE A 330 9.27 1.28 16.23
C ILE A 330 10.69 0.99 16.71
N GLY A 331 11.49 2.04 16.95
CA GLY A 331 12.85 1.91 17.47
C GLY A 331 12.90 1.21 18.83
N SER A 332 12.05 1.61 19.78
CA SER A 332 12.03 1.05 21.14
C SER A 332 11.45 -0.37 21.25
N ARG A 333 10.56 -0.79 20.34
CA ARG A 333 9.82 -2.06 20.46
C ARG A 333 10.40 -3.24 19.69
N GLY A 334 11.49 -3.08 18.92
CA GLY A 334 12.15 -4.11 18.09
C GLY A 334 11.61 -5.54 18.27
N LYS A 335 10.44 -5.84 17.68
CA LYS A 335 9.69 -7.06 18.03
C LYS A 335 10.34 -8.26 17.36
N TYR A 336 10.65 -9.28 18.15
CA TYR A 336 10.85 -10.64 17.67
C TYR A 336 9.51 -11.16 17.15
N VAL A 337 9.23 -11.05 15.85
CA VAL A 337 8.01 -11.65 15.29
C VAL A 337 8.30 -12.97 14.56
N THR A 338 9.52 -13.25 14.12
CA THR A 338 9.84 -14.50 13.39
C THR A 338 11.34 -14.87 13.44
N GLY A 339 12.05 -14.50 14.50
CA GLY A 339 13.50 -14.76 14.60
C GLY A 339 14.39 -13.76 13.83
N THR A 340 13.81 -12.91 12.98
CA THR A 340 14.48 -11.76 12.35
C THR A 340 13.88 -10.44 12.85
N ARG A 341 14.72 -9.50 13.30
CA ARG A 341 14.29 -8.18 13.78
C ARG A 341 14.09 -7.26 12.57
N HIS A 342 12.93 -6.60 12.47
CA HIS A 342 12.69 -5.61 11.40
C HIS A 342 12.88 -4.20 11.96
N ILE A 343 14.03 -3.60 11.71
CA ILE A 343 14.39 -2.26 12.17
C ILE A 343 13.85 -1.17 11.23
N ALA A 344 13.72 -1.51 9.94
CA ALA A 344 13.29 -0.57 8.92
C ALA A 344 11.83 -0.15 9.09
N VAL A 345 11.57 1.13 8.89
CA VAL A 345 10.23 1.68 8.70
C VAL A 345 9.72 1.28 7.31
N LYS A 346 8.42 1.01 7.19
CA LYS A 346 7.78 0.70 5.91
C LYS A 346 7.79 1.94 5.01
N ASP A 347 7.96 1.71 3.70
CA ASP A 347 8.12 2.77 2.70
C ASP A 347 6.99 3.82 2.74
N ASN A 348 5.73 3.40 2.87
CA ASN A 348 4.58 4.32 2.92
C ASN A 348 4.60 5.29 4.11
N LEU A 349 5.12 4.85 5.26
CA LEU A 349 5.25 5.67 6.46
C LEU A 349 6.47 6.59 6.37
N THR A 350 7.58 6.10 5.78
CA THR A 350 8.76 6.90 5.47
C THR A 350 8.43 8.02 4.48
N GLU A 351 7.70 7.72 3.40
CA GLU A 351 7.24 8.69 2.40
C GLU A 351 6.33 9.74 3.03
N LEU A 352 5.34 9.33 3.82
CA LEU A 352 4.45 10.26 4.53
C LEU A 352 5.23 11.22 5.42
N THR A 353 6.21 10.68 6.16
CA THR A 353 7.01 11.49 7.09
C THR A 353 7.88 12.48 6.33
N ALA A 354 8.53 12.05 5.24
CA ALA A 354 9.31 12.92 4.37
C ALA A 354 8.43 14.03 3.74
N ASP A 355 7.21 13.72 3.30
CA ASP A 355 6.29 14.70 2.73
C ASP A 355 5.82 15.75 3.75
N ILE A 356 5.66 15.36 5.02
CA ILE A 356 5.31 16.28 6.09
C ILE A 356 6.51 17.11 6.53
N CYS A 357 7.71 16.52 6.61
CA CYS A 357 8.95 17.28 6.78
C CYS A 357 9.09 18.31 5.65
N HIS A 358 8.76 17.93 4.41
CA HIS A 358 8.77 18.86 3.28
C HIS A 358 7.85 20.05 3.49
N GLN A 359 6.62 19.82 3.97
CA GLN A 359 5.65 20.90 4.21
C GLN A 359 5.96 21.76 5.44
N LEU A 360 6.56 21.20 6.48
CA LEU A 360 6.74 21.89 7.76
C LEU A 360 8.11 22.53 7.95
N PHE A 361 9.18 21.97 7.38
CA PHE A 361 10.52 22.48 7.63
C PHE A 361 10.67 23.89 7.02
N PRO A 362 11.33 24.83 7.69
CA PRO A 362 11.57 26.15 7.12
C PRO A 362 12.39 26.05 5.82
N GLY A 363 12.09 26.90 4.83
CA GLY A 363 13.00 27.14 3.71
C GLY A 363 14.10 28.13 4.11
N ASP A 364 15.09 28.35 3.24
CA ASP A 364 16.18 29.31 3.49
C ASP A 364 15.69 30.74 3.83
N ASN A 365 14.45 31.09 3.46
CA ASN A 365 13.86 32.42 3.69
C ASN A 365 12.71 32.45 4.71
N ASP A 366 12.26 31.30 5.25
CA ASP A 366 11.04 31.25 6.07
C ASP A 366 11.34 30.97 7.54
N THR A 367 11.48 32.02 8.34
CA THR A 367 11.53 31.91 9.81
C THR A 367 10.12 31.93 10.38
N HIS A 368 9.28 30.96 10.04
CA HIS A 368 7.90 30.90 10.56
C HIS A 368 7.76 29.90 11.71
N MET A 369 8.19 30.33 12.90
CA MET A 369 7.73 29.72 14.15
C MET A 369 6.24 29.98 14.33
N MET A 370 5.43 28.92 14.42
CA MET A 370 4.03 29.02 14.85
C MET A 370 3.82 28.22 16.13
N GLU A 371 3.25 28.88 17.13
CA GLU A 371 2.95 28.31 18.44
C GLU A 371 1.69 27.43 18.34
N VAL A 372 1.85 26.11 18.32
CA VAL A 372 0.71 25.20 18.38
C VAL A 372 0.22 25.11 19.82
N THR A 373 -0.99 25.61 20.07
CA THR A 373 -1.70 25.32 21.32
C THR A 373 -2.26 23.91 21.20
N GLN A 374 -1.69 22.94 21.92
CA GLN A 374 -2.29 21.61 22.02
C GLN A 374 -3.70 21.74 22.62
N ALA A 375 -4.73 21.50 21.81
CA ALA A 375 -6.03 21.11 22.33
C ALA A 375 -5.82 19.73 22.93
N SER A 376 -5.72 19.66 24.26
CA SER A 376 -5.50 18.39 24.95
C SER A 376 -6.53 17.37 24.49
N LEU A 377 -6.09 16.28 23.86
CA LEU A 377 -6.90 15.08 23.62
C LEU A 377 -7.33 14.38 24.92
N ARG A 378 -7.01 14.97 26.09
CA ARG A 378 -7.49 14.55 27.41
C ARG A 378 -8.79 15.30 27.74
N SER A 379 -9.94 14.64 27.62
CA SER A 379 -11.18 15.21 28.15
C SER A 379 -11.22 15.07 29.68
N THR A 380 -11.48 16.19 30.34
CA THR A 380 -12.21 16.35 31.61
C THR A 380 -12.06 15.27 32.68
N HIS A 381 -11.07 15.44 33.56
CA HIS A 381 -11.27 15.21 34.99
C HIS A 381 -11.00 16.53 35.71
N MET A 382 -11.97 16.97 36.52
CA MET A 382 -11.90 18.19 37.31
C MET A 382 -10.73 18.11 38.30
N GLY A 383 -9.73 19.00 38.15
CA GLY A 383 -8.68 19.27 39.14
C GLY A 383 -7.24 19.04 38.67
N SER A 384 -6.56 20.12 38.23
CA SER A 384 -5.10 20.30 38.04
C SER A 384 -4.38 19.68 36.83
N PRO A 385 -3.26 20.29 36.36
CA PRO A 385 -3.11 21.66 35.87
C PRO A 385 -2.70 21.72 34.38
N THR A 386 -2.94 22.89 33.79
CA THR A 386 -2.43 23.45 32.51
C THR A 386 -1.66 22.55 31.53
N SER A 387 -2.17 22.48 30.28
CA SER A 387 -1.47 21.90 29.13
C SER A 387 -0.06 22.48 29.02
N LYS A 388 0.98 21.69 29.30
CA LYS A 388 2.36 22.10 29.05
C LYS A 388 2.51 22.31 27.55
N ARG A 389 2.65 23.56 27.12
CA ARG A 389 2.99 23.95 25.75
C ARG A 389 4.34 23.31 25.43
N ARG A 390 4.35 22.20 24.69
CA ARG A 390 5.58 21.61 24.18
C ARG A 390 5.88 22.27 22.84
N ARG A 391 7.02 22.94 22.73
CA ARG A 391 7.52 23.47 21.47
C ARG A 391 7.88 22.27 20.59
N ILE A 392 7.24 22.17 19.42
CA ILE A 392 7.59 21.17 18.41
C ILE A 392 8.80 21.72 17.67
N GLU A 393 9.94 21.03 17.78
CA GLU A 393 11.14 21.35 17.02
C GLU A 393 10.95 20.87 15.58
N LEU A 394 11.30 21.73 14.62
CA LEU A 394 11.20 21.47 13.20
C LEU A 394 12.52 21.89 12.56
N GLY A 395 12.97 21.13 11.57
CA GLY A 395 14.12 21.52 10.75
C GLY A 395 15.12 20.39 10.55
N TRP A 396 16.13 20.69 9.76
CA TRP A 396 17.20 19.75 9.43
C TRP A 396 18.08 19.44 10.65
N GLU A 397 18.16 20.36 11.61
CA GLU A 397 18.75 20.18 12.92
C GLU A 397 18.13 19.01 13.68
N VAL A 398 16.81 18.87 13.68
CA VAL A 398 16.11 17.75 14.34
C VAL A 398 16.48 16.41 13.72
N LEU A 399 16.51 16.35 12.37
CA LEU A 399 16.98 15.15 11.68
C LEU A 399 18.41 14.83 12.08
N ARG A 400 19.29 15.83 12.13
CA ARG A 400 20.70 15.64 12.49
C ARG A 400 20.88 15.15 13.93
N ASP A 401 20.08 15.65 14.87
CA ASP A 401 20.12 15.23 16.28
C ASP A 401 19.72 13.75 16.44
N HIS A 402 18.87 13.25 15.54
CA HIS A 402 18.53 11.83 15.43
C HIS A 402 19.53 10.99 14.61
N LEU A 403 20.56 11.61 14.03
CA LEU A 403 21.61 10.91 13.27
C LEU A 403 22.94 10.84 14.01
N GLN A 404 22.97 11.15 15.31
CA GLN A 404 24.22 11.17 16.07
C GLN A 404 24.86 9.77 16.18
N PRO A 405 26.20 9.63 16.01
CA PRO A 405 26.86 8.32 15.97
C PRO A 405 26.66 7.44 17.21
N GLN A 406 26.44 8.06 18.37
CA GLN A 406 26.20 7.38 19.65
C GLN A 406 24.85 6.67 19.72
N GLN A 407 23.92 6.95 18.80
CA GLN A 407 22.62 6.29 18.76
C GLN A 407 22.74 4.84 18.29
N ASN A 408 21.80 4.02 18.75
CA ASN A 408 21.73 2.62 18.35
C ASN A 408 21.08 2.49 16.95
N ASP A 409 21.20 1.31 16.35
CA ASP A 409 20.66 1.04 15.01
C ASP A 409 19.12 1.19 14.93
N PHE A 410 18.41 0.93 16.02
CA PHE A 410 16.95 1.02 16.07
C PHE A 410 16.42 2.45 16.03
N ASP A 411 17.15 3.36 16.64
CA ASP A 411 16.81 4.77 16.65
C ASP A 411 17.26 5.41 15.33
N ILE A 412 18.46 5.10 14.85
CA ILE A 412 19.06 5.83 13.71
C ILE A 412 18.56 5.39 12.33
N ILE A 413 18.27 4.10 12.11
CA ILE A 413 17.88 3.58 10.78
C ILE A 413 16.59 4.22 10.26
N PRO A 414 15.51 4.35 11.07
CA PRO A 414 14.31 5.08 10.66
C PRO A 414 14.61 6.49 10.14
N TRP A 415 15.46 7.24 10.85
CA TRP A 415 15.82 8.60 10.47
C TRP A 415 16.69 8.66 9.23
N LEU A 416 17.62 7.71 9.05
CA LEU A 416 18.35 7.56 7.78
C LEU A 416 17.40 7.30 6.61
N GLN A 417 16.39 6.43 6.76
CA GLN A 417 15.40 6.20 5.70
C GLN A 417 14.62 7.49 5.35
N ILE A 418 14.15 8.20 6.37
CA ILE A 418 13.40 9.46 6.19
C ILE A 418 14.28 10.52 5.52
N THR A 419 15.53 10.68 5.95
CA THR A 419 16.48 11.62 5.34
C THR A 419 16.76 11.28 3.89
N ALA A 420 16.95 10.00 3.54
CA ALA A 420 17.16 9.57 2.16
C ALA A 420 15.95 9.87 1.28
N VAL A 421 14.72 9.59 1.74
CA VAL A 421 13.50 9.88 0.97
C VAL A 421 13.27 11.38 0.82
N LEU A 422 13.44 12.15 1.90
CA LEU A 422 13.30 13.61 1.89
C LEU A 422 14.26 14.27 0.89
N THR A 423 15.54 13.89 0.93
CA THR A 423 16.57 14.42 0.02
C THR A 423 16.36 13.97 -1.42
N SER A 424 15.95 12.72 -1.64
CA SER A 424 15.67 12.21 -2.99
C SER A 424 14.47 12.87 -3.66
N LYS A 425 13.36 13.03 -2.92
CA LYS A 425 12.10 13.56 -3.46
C LYS A 425 12.10 15.09 -3.55
N TYR A 426 12.80 15.75 -2.63
CA TYR A 426 12.84 17.21 -2.53
C TYR A 426 14.28 17.75 -2.43
N PRO A 427 15.12 17.57 -3.47
CA PRO A 427 16.54 17.96 -3.40
C PRO A 427 16.75 19.46 -3.19
N SER A 428 15.80 20.31 -3.61
CA SER A 428 15.80 21.76 -3.38
C SER A 428 15.54 22.17 -1.93
N MET A 429 15.25 21.25 -1.03
CA MET A 429 15.03 21.58 0.37
C MET A 429 16.30 21.69 1.20
N VAL A 430 17.40 21.05 0.78
CA VAL A 430 18.61 20.96 1.59
C VAL A 430 19.30 22.33 1.59
N PRO A 431 19.34 23.06 2.71
CA PRO A 431 19.99 24.36 2.80
C PRO A 431 21.49 24.26 2.57
N GLY A 432 22.11 25.33 2.05
CA GLY A 432 23.57 25.38 1.89
C GLY A 432 24.33 25.17 3.20
N GLN A 433 23.87 25.81 4.29
CA GLN A 433 24.48 25.68 5.63
C GLN A 433 24.36 24.26 6.23
N GLU A 434 23.41 23.45 5.74
CA GLU A 434 23.14 22.11 6.25
C GLU A 434 23.99 21.03 5.58
N LEU A 435 24.56 21.31 4.39
CA LEU A 435 25.33 20.33 3.62
C LEU A 435 26.55 19.82 4.39
N VAL A 436 27.34 20.72 5.01
CA VAL A 436 28.55 20.34 5.75
C VAL A 436 28.21 19.51 7.00
N PRO A 437 27.33 19.98 7.92
CA PRO A 437 27.04 19.21 9.14
C PRO A 437 26.37 17.87 8.84
N LEU A 438 25.46 17.80 7.85
CA LEU A 438 24.83 16.55 7.44
C LEU A 438 25.85 15.56 6.86
N LEU A 439 26.69 16.01 5.93
CA LEU A 439 27.73 15.17 5.33
C LEU A 439 28.76 14.71 6.37
N SER A 440 29.11 15.56 7.33
CA SER A 440 30.03 15.21 8.42
C SER A 440 29.47 14.09 9.30
N VAL A 441 28.20 14.17 9.72
CA VAL A 441 27.55 13.12 10.52
C VAL A 441 27.43 11.82 9.73
N LEU A 442 26.98 11.88 8.46
CA LEU A 442 26.90 10.69 7.61
C LEU A 442 28.27 10.04 7.36
N TYR A 443 29.32 10.84 7.19
CA TYR A 443 30.69 10.35 7.11
C TYR A 443 31.12 9.64 8.40
N GLN A 444 30.88 10.23 9.57
CA GLN A 444 31.20 9.61 10.86
C GLN A 444 30.47 8.28 11.02
N LEU A 445 29.16 8.26 10.70
CA LEU A 445 28.36 7.06 10.69
C LEU A 445 28.87 6.00 9.71
N LEU A 446 29.47 6.38 8.58
CA LEU A 446 30.08 5.44 7.64
C LEU A 446 31.44 4.93 8.15
N ALA A 447 32.23 5.80 8.80
CA ALA A 447 33.56 5.48 9.31
C ALA A 447 33.52 4.57 10.55
N GLU A 448 32.50 4.73 11.41
CA GLU A 448 32.34 3.97 12.65
C GLU A 448 31.67 2.60 12.44
N GLN A 449 31.42 2.21 11.20
CA GLN A 449 30.77 0.95 10.85
C GLN A 449 31.68 -0.23 11.09
N ARG A 450 31.70 -0.68 12.33
CA ARG A 450 32.40 -1.89 12.74
C ARG A 450 31.42 -3.08 12.86
N ARG A 451 30.18 -2.82 13.28
CA ARG A 451 29.09 -3.81 13.51
C ARG A 451 27.72 -3.10 13.38
N GLY A 452 26.73 -3.74 12.75
CA GLY A 452 25.35 -3.22 12.68
C GLY A 452 24.72 -3.28 11.29
N GLU A 453 23.45 -2.89 11.19
CA GLU A 453 22.62 -2.89 9.97
C GLU A 453 22.51 -1.49 9.33
N ARG A 454 23.08 -0.45 9.95
CA ARG A 454 22.92 0.95 9.50
C ARG A 454 23.68 1.31 8.20
N GLY A 455 24.71 0.57 7.81
CA GLY A 455 25.57 0.83 6.63
C GLY A 455 24.86 1.06 5.32
N PRO A 456 24.02 0.13 4.87
CA PRO A 456 23.20 0.30 3.69
C PRO A 456 22.41 1.63 3.67
N TYR A 457 21.86 2.03 4.83
CA TYR A 457 21.07 3.25 4.94
C TYR A 457 21.93 4.52 4.89
N VAL A 458 23.11 4.51 5.52
CA VAL A 458 24.06 5.62 5.44
C VAL A 458 24.54 5.83 3.99
N LEU A 459 24.87 4.75 3.27
CA LEU A 459 25.27 4.84 1.86
C LEU A 459 24.16 5.40 0.97
N ARG A 460 22.89 5.01 1.21
CA ARG A 460 21.73 5.59 0.51
C ARG A 460 21.60 7.09 0.79
N CYS A 461 21.69 7.52 2.05
CA CYS A 461 21.66 8.95 2.39
C CYS A 461 22.78 9.73 1.69
N LEU A 462 24.02 9.24 1.75
CA LEU A 462 25.17 9.87 1.10
C LEU A 462 24.95 9.98 -0.42
N ARG A 463 24.35 8.96 -1.05
CA ARG A 463 24.04 8.97 -2.48
C ARG A 463 23.07 10.08 -2.82
N GLU A 464 22.02 10.26 -2.02
CA GLU A 464 21.04 11.33 -2.26
C GLU A 464 21.61 12.72 -1.96
N VAL A 465 22.43 12.88 -0.91
CA VAL A 465 23.13 14.15 -0.64
C VAL A 465 24.07 14.52 -1.79
N ALA A 466 24.79 13.55 -2.38
CA ALA A 466 25.63 13.78 -3.56
C ALA A 466 24.80 14.29 -4.75
N ARG A 467 23.61 13.71 -4.98
CA ARG A 467 22.68 14.14 -6.03
C ARG A 467 22.10 15.53 -5.76
N CYS A 468 21.72 15.84 -4.52
CA CYS A 468 21.25 17.17 -4.15
C CYS A 468 22.30 18.24 -4.46
N GLN A 469 23.55 18.01 -4.07
CA GLN A 469 24.65 18.94 -4.34
C GLN A 469 24.94 19.07 -5.85
N ALA A 470 24.79 18.00 -6.63
CA ALA A 470 24.94 18.03 -8.09
C ALA A 470 23.81 18.83 -8.77
N CYS A 471 22.57 18.72 -8.27
CA CYS A 471 21.42 19.46 -8.80
C CYS A 471 21.43 20.95 -8.43
N TYR A 472 22.02 21.32 -7.29
CA TYR A 472 22.06 22.68 -6.75
C TYR A 472 23.48 23.09 -6.33
N PRO A 473 24.44 23.16 -7.28
CA PRO A 473 25.85 23.40 -6.98
C PRO A 473 26.10 24.78 -6.35
N GLU A 474 25.24 25.77 -6.62
CA GLU A 474 25.32 27.12 -6.05
C GLU A 474 25.25 27.12 -4.52
N ARG A 475 24.48 26.19 -3.93
CA ARG A 475 24.33 26.08 -2.46
C ARG A 475 25.58 25.57 -1.77
N ALA A 476 26.40 24.81 -2.49
CA ALA A 476 27.65 24.26 -1.98
C ALA A 476 28.84 25.22 -2.15
N GLN A 477 28.68 26.33 -2.88
CA GLN A 477 29.79 27.21 -3.27
C GLN A 477 30.51 27.83 -2.07
N VAL A 478 29.76 28.26 -1.05
CA VAL A 478 30.29 28.87 0.18
C VAL A 478 31.16 27.90 0.98
N HIS A 479 30.81 26.61 0.96
CA HIS A 479 31.46 25.55 1.74
C HIS A 479 32.30 24.58 0.89
N ARG A 480 32.64 24.98 -0.34
CA ARG A 480 33.24 24.09 -1.36
C ARG A 480 34.47 23.33 -0.87
N THR A 481 35.37 24.00 -0.16
CA THR A 481 36.64 23.41 0.32
C THR A 481 36.41 22.34 1.39
N GLU A 482 35.51 22.61 2.33
CA GLU A 482 35.17 21.68 3.40
C GLU A 482 34.39 20.47 2.87
N LEU A 483 33.43 20.71 1.97
CA LEU A 483 32.68 19.65 1.30
C LEU A 483 33.61 18.75 0.48
N ALA A 484 34.55 19.31 -0.29
CA ALA A 484 35.53 18.53 -1.04
C ALA A 484 36.38 17.63 -0.12
N ARG A 485 36.79 18.14 1.05
CA ARG A 485 37.52 17.36 2.05
C ARG A 485 36.69 16.21 2.60
N LEU A 486 35.42 16.44 2.94
CA LEU A 486 34.52 15.40 3.45
C LEU A 486 34.22 14.35 2.37
N TRP A 487 33.92 14.77 1.15
CA TRP A 487 33.70 13.85 0.03
C TRP A 487 34.93 13.01 -0.28
N GLY A 488 36.15 13.55 -0.18
CA GLY A 488 37.37 12.75 -0.32
C GLY A 488 37.49 11.62 0.72
N ARG A 489 37.01 11.85 1.95
CA ARG A 489 36.98 10.81 3.00
C ARG A 489 35.88 9.77 2.74
N VAL A 490 34.69 10.23 2.34
CA VAL A 490 33.57 9.35 1.96
C VAL A 490 33.95 8.49 0.76
N TRP A 491 34.63 9.06 -0.23
CA TRP A 491 35.16 8.37 -1.40
C TRP A 491 36.06 7.19 -1.03
N ALA A 492 37.07 7.44 -0.19
CA ALA A 492 37.99 6.39 0.25
C ALA A 492 37.29 5.26 1.03
N LEU A 493 36.25 5.57 1.81
CA LEU A 493 35.42 4.55 2.47
C LEU A 493 34.56 3.78 1.46
N SER A 494 33.99 4.46 0.47
CA SER A 494 33.12 3.87 -0.54
C SER A 494 33.90 2.94 -1.48
N ILE A 495 35.12 3.30 -1.90
CA ILE A 495 36.01 2.42 -2.66
C ILE A 495 36.28 1.12 -1.90
N ARG A 496 36.60 1.22 -0.60
CA ARG A 496 36.78 0.02 0.25
C ARG A 496 35.50 -0.79 0.42
N GLY A 497 34.35 -0.13 0.43
CA GLY A 497 33.03 -0.77 0.51
C GLY A 497 32.70 -1.66 -0.68
N VAL A 498 33.26 -1.40 -1.87
CA VAL A 498 33.04 -2.22 -3.08
C VAL A 498 33.50 -3.68 -2.88
N SER A 499 34.55 -3.90 -2.08
CA SER A 499 35.05 -5.24 -1.78
C SER A 499 34.17 -6.03 -0.79
N SER A 500 33.13 -5.42 -0.22
CA SER A 500 32.20 -6.07 0.71
C SER A 500 30.90 -6.44 0.01
N PRO A 501 30.55 -7.74 -0.14
CA PRO A 501 29.36 -8.17 -0.88
C PRO A 501 28.04 -7.58 -0.37
N GLN A 502 27.97 -7.23 0.93
CA GLN A 502 26.75 -6.70 1.56
C GLN A 502 26.43 -5.26 1.16
N ILE A 503 27.45 -4.47 0.80
CA ILE A 503 27.32 -3.03 0.51
C ILE A 503 27.94 -2.64 -0.84
N GLU A 504 28.42 -3.60 -1.63
CA GLU A 504 29.07 -3.39 -2.92
C GLU A 504 28.22 -2.52 -3.85
N THR A 505 26.98 -2.96 -4.13
CA THR A 505 26.07 -2.22 -5.02
C THR A 505 25.79 -0.81 -4.54
N LEU A 506 25.59 -0.62 -3.23
CA LEU A 506 25.30 0.70 -2.65
C LEU A 506 26.54 1.61 -2.66
N SER A 507 27.73 1.03 -2.52
CA SER A 507 28.99 1.75 -2.62
C SER A 507 29.24 2.18 -4.07
N LEU A 508 29.00 1.30 -5.04
CA LEU A 508 29.09 1.61 -6.47
C LEU A 508 28.09 2.70 -6.88
N ASP A 509 26.85 2.63 -6.40
CA ASP A 509 25.83 3.67 -6.62
C ASP A 509 26.29 5.04 -6.08
N LEU A 510 26.86 5.07 -4.87
CA LEU A 510 27.38 6.29 -4.27
C LEU A 510 28.56 6.86 -5.06
N LEU A 511 29.53 6.03 -5.42
CA LEU A 511 30.67 6.42 -6.26
C LEU A 511 30.19 7.02 -7.59
N SER A 512 29.21 6.38 -8.24
CA SER A 512 28.61 6.87 -9.49
C SER A 512 27.97 8.24 -9.31
N SER A 513 27.23 8.48 -8.22
CA SER A 513 26.63 9.79 -7.94
C SER A 513 27.69 10.88 -7.65
N ILE A 514 28.76 10.54 -6.92
CA ILE A 514 29.88 11.46 -6.64
C ILE A 514 30.58 11.88 -7.94
N VAL A 515 30.83 10.91 -8.84
CA VAL A 515 31.46 11.14 -10.14
C VAL A 515 30.56 11.98 -11.04
N HIS A 516 29.27 11.64 -11.12
CA HIS A 516 28.29 12.40 -11.89
C HIS A 516 28.20 13.86 -11.44
N GLY A 517 28.22 14.11 -10.13
CA GLY A 517 28.19 15.46 -9.57
C GLY A 517 29.51 16.22 -9.64
N GLY A 518 30.61 15.60 -10.10
CA GLY A 518 31.94 16.23 -10.10
C GLY A 518 32.42 16.66 -8.70
N LEU A 519 32.02 15.93 -7.66
CA LEU A 519 32.22 16.36 -6.26
C LEU A 519 33.67 16.17 -5.79
N ILE A 520 34.44 15.34 -6.51
CA ILE A 520 35.87 15.10 -6.29
C ILE A 520 36.59 14.99 -7.63
N ASN A 521 37.93 15.11 -7.58
CA ASN A 521 38.78 14.68 -8.67
C ASN A 521 39.04 13.18 -8.53
N MET A 522 38.73 12.39 -9.56
CA MET A 522 38.93 10.95 -9.52
C MET A 522 40.43 10.61 -9.40
N ASP A 523 40.74 9.70 -8.49
CA ASP A 523 42.09 9.21 -8.25
C ASP A 523 42.35 7.88 -8.98
N ARG A 524 43.57 7.36 -8.82
CA ARG A 524 43.98 6.09 -9.43
C ARG A 524 43.29 4.87 -8.78
N GLU A 525 42.87 4.99 -7.52
CA GLU A 525 42.28 3.89 -6.76
C GLU A 525 40.93 3.47 -7.30
N PHE A 526 40.15 4.42 -7.83
CA PHE A 526 38.89 4.11 -8.51
C PHE A 526 39.08 3.21 -9.73
N TRP A 527 40.04 3.54 -10.61
CA TRP A 527 40.28 2.74 -11.81
C TRP A 527 40.80 1.33 -11.48
N LYS A 528 41.53 1.16 -10.37
CA LYS A 528 41.97 -0.15 -9.90
C LYS A 528 40.81 -1.09 -9.54
N LEU A 529 39.64 -0.57 -9.18
CA LEU A 529 38.45 -1.40 -8.93
C LEU A 529 38.10 -2.28 -10.14
N PHE A 530 38.29 -1.73 -11.34
CA PHE A 530 37.92 -2.35 -12.62
C PHE A 530 39.13 -2.95 -13.37
N CYS A 531 40.29 -3.07 -12.71
CA CYS A 531 41.52 -3.60 -13.33
C CYS A 531 42.03 -4.87 -12.64
N GLY A 532 41.21 -5.52 -11.81
CA GLY A 532 41.59 -6.71 -11.03
C GLY A 532 40.38 -7.39 -10.39
N SER A 533 40.63 -8.26 -9.40
CA SER A 533 39.58 -9.02 -8.70
C SER A 533 38.83 -8.23 -7.61
N ALA A 534 39.14 -6.95 -7.43
CA ALA A 534 38.62 -6.12 -6.34
C ALA A 534 37.11 -5.81 -6.47
N CYS A 535 36.60 -5.71 -7.69
CA CYS A 535 35.18 -5.61 -8.00
C CYS A 535 34.87 -6.62 -9.10
N LYS A 536 33.88 -7.49 -8.90
CA LYS A 536 33.46 -8.42 -9.96
C LYS A 536 32.58 -7.66 -10.96
N PRO A 537 32.59 -8.04 -12.26
CA PRO A 537 31.63 -7.48 -13.19
C PRO A 537 30.20 -7.67 -12.67
N SER A 538 29.49 -6.57 -12.47
CA SER A 538 28.06 -6.54 -12.15
C SER A 538 27.37 -5.41 -12.93
N GLN A 539 26.04 -5.42 -13.02
CA GLN A 539 25.31 -4.32 -13.67
C GLN A 539 25.61 -2.97 -13.01
N GLY A 540 25.69 -2.93 -11.66
CA GLY A 540 26.04 -1.72 -10.93
C GLY A 540 27.47 -1.24 -11.19
N ALA A 541 28.42 -2.18 -11.26
CA ALA A 541 29.82 -1.87 -11.57
C ALA A 541 29.97 -1.32 -13.00
N ALA A 542 29.27 -1.91 -13.97
CA ALA A 542 29.27 -1.44 -15.36
C ALA A 542 28.66 -0.03 -15.49
N LEU A 543 27.54 0.25 -14.80
CA LEU A 543 26.94 1.58 -14.79
C LEU A 543 27.87 2.63 -14.16
N CYS A 544 28.53 2.29 -13.05
CA CYS A 544 29.49 3.16 -12.39
C CYS A 544 30.70 3.46 -13.28
N LEU A 545 31.27 2.44 -13.93
CA LEU A 545 32.37 2.60 -14.89
C LEU A 545 31.95 3.45 -16.08
N ALA A 546 30.77 3.19 -16.67
CA ALA A 546 30.25 3.97 -17.78
C ALA A 546 30.07 5.44 -17.40
N GLN A 547 29.54 5.74 -16.21
CA GLN A 547 29.42 7.11 -15.72
C GLN A 547 30.78 7.81 -15.62
N ALA A 548 31.81 7.11 -15.13
CA ALA A 548 33.17 7.67 -15.04
C ALA A 548 33.80 7.94 -16.41
N LEU A 549 33.63 7.01 -17.36
CA LEU A 549 34.13 7.17 -18.73
C LEU A 549 33.44 8.31 -19.50
N LEU A 550 32.16 8.57 -19.19
CA LEU A 550 31.41 9.69 -19.77
C LEU A 550 31.79 11.04 -19.14
N SER A 551 32.10 11.05 -17.85
CA SER A 551 32.38 12.29 -17.11
C SER A 551 33.85 12.73 -17.19
N TRP A 552 34.80 11.82 -17.48
CA TRP A 552 36.23 12.12 -17.39
C TRP A 552 37.08 11.40 -18.44
N PRO A 553 38.18 12.02 -18.92
CA PRO A 553 39.12 11.38 -19.84
C PRO A 553 39.87 10.23 -19.16
N THR A 554 39.98 9.08 -19.86
CA THR A 554 40.68 7.89 -19.35
C THR A 554 42.19 8.14 -19.19
N PRO A 555 42.78 7.89 -18.01
CA PRO A 555 44.23 7.93 -17.84
C PRO A 555 44.94 6.92 -18.75
N LYS A 556 46.00 7.33 -19.44
CA LYS A 556 46.74 6.45 -20.36
C LYS A 556 47.54 5.33 -19.67
N ARG A 557 47.86 5.47 -18.37
CA ARG A 557 48.62 4.48 -17.58
C ARG A 557 48.23 4.50 -16.10
N ILE A 558 47.98 3.34 -15.50
CA ILE A 558 48.02 3.15 -14.04
C ILE A 558 49.44 2.69 -13.69
N ILE A 559 50.31 3.60 -13.23
CA ILE A 559 51.61 3.18 -12.69
C ILE A 559 51.34 2.61 -11.29
N SER A 560 51.34 1.27 -11.17
CA SER A 560 51.35 0.59 -9.87
C SER A 560 52.74 0.75 -9.25
N ARG A 561 52.80 1.19 -7.99
CA ARG A 561 54.08 1.26 -7.23
C ARG A 561 54.35 0.00 -6.41
N ASP A 562 53.43 -0.97 -6.42
CA ASP A 562 53.48 -2.15 -5.55
C ASP A 562 53.60 -3.45 -6.38
N TYR A 563 54.71 -3.57 -7.10
CA TYR A 563 55.27 -4.86 -7.54
C TYR A 563 56.80 -4.75 -7.44
N VAL A 564 57.32 -4.75 -6.22
CA VAL A 564 58.74 -5.09 -6.00
C VAL A 564 58.78 -6.58 -5.75
N GLY A 565 58.90 -7.35 -6.84
CA GLY A 565 59.06 -8.80 -6.75
C GLY A 565 58.65 -9.56 -8.01
N VAL A 566 59.64 -9.76 -8.89
CA VAL A 566 59.75 -10.87 -9.86
C VAL A 566 58.76 -10.88 -11.04
N SER A 567 59.21 -10.36 -12.19
CA SER A 567 59.50 -11.13 -13.41
C SER A 567 59.68 -10.17 -14.59
N GLU A 568 60.81 -10.25 -15.27
CA GLU A 568 61.11 -9.52 -16.51
C GLU A 568 60.12 -9.92 -17.61
N GLY A 569 59.57 -8.94 -18.34
CA GLY A 569 59.09 -9.17 -19.71
C GLY A 569 57.61 -8.92 -20.05
N SER A 570 56.74 -8.44 -19.16
CA SER A 570 55.38 -8.01 -19.57
C SER A 570 55.26 -6.49 -19.57
N ALA A 571 54.85 -5.92 -20.71
CA ALA A 571 54.47 -4.52 -20.79
C ALA A 571 53.39 -4.25 -19.73
N THR A 572 53.54 -3.17 -18.96
CA THR A 572 52.49 -2.75 -18.01
C THR A 572 51.19 -2.56 -18.80
N PRO A 573 50.11 -3.29 -18.48
CA PRO A 573 48.91 -3.28 -19.30
C PRO A 573 48.34 -1.86 -19.38
N ASN A 574 47.98 -1.43 -20.58
CA ASN A 574 47.31 -0.15 -20.78
C ASN A 574 45.97 -0.19 -20.02
N LEU A 575 45.55 0.92 -19.40
CA LEU A 575 44.29 0.98 -18.65
C LEU A 575 43.10 0.50 -19.51
N LYS A 576 43.09 0.88 -20.79
CA LYS A 576 42.08 0.43 -21.74
C LYS A 576 42.03 -1.10 -21.86
N GLU A 577 43.18 -1.76 -21.97
CA GLU A 577 43.27 -3.22 -22.07
C GLU A 577 42.83 -3.90 -20.76
N ALA A 578 43.20 -3.33 -19.61
CA ALA A 578 42.79 -3.84 -18.31
C ALA A 578 41.26 -3.75 -18.09
N LEU A 579 40.63 -2.64 -18.50
CA LEU A 579 39.18 -2.46 -18.43
C LEU A 579 38.44 -3.41 -19.39
N ILE A 580 38.96 -3.61 -20.60
CA ILE A 580 38.41 -4.58 -21.55
C ILE A 580 38.53 -6.00 -20.99
N ALA A 581 39.70 -6.37 -20.46
CA ALA A 581 39.91 -7.68 -19.83
C ALA A 581 38.96 -7.91 -18.65
N TRP A 582 38.70 -6.88 -17.83
CA TRP A 582 37.73 -6.95 -16.73
C TRP A 582 36.29 -7.16 -17.25
N LEU A 583 35.86 -6.43 -18.28
CA LEU A 583 34.53 -6.60 -18.89
C LEU A 583 34.33 -8.01 -19.48
N LEU A 584 35.41 -8.62 -19.96
CA LEU A 584 35.43 -9.95 -20.56
C LEU A 584 35.66 -11.09 -19.54
N MET A 585 35.81 -10.79 -18.24
CA MET A 585 35.98 -11.83 -17.21
C MET A 585 34.81 -12.82 -17.22
N THR A 586 35.10 -14.11 -17.39
CA THR A 586 34.09 -15.18 -17.36
C THR A 586 33.72 -15.55 -15.93
N ASP A 587 32.44 -15.83 -15.70
CA ASP A 587 31.93 -16.31 -14.41
C ASP A 587 32.50 -17.72 -14.16
N GLN A 588 33.54 -17.84 -13.33
CA GLN A 588 34.08 -19.14 -12.95
C GLN A 588 33.17 -19.76 -11.89
N SER A 589 32.15 -20.49 -12.33
CA SER A 589 31.47 -21.47 -11.46
C SER A 589 32.40 -22.66 -11.28
N GLU A 590 32.79 -22.99 -10.04
CA GLU A 590 33.66 -24.13 -9.71
C GLU A 590 33.07 -25.52 -10.02
N GLU A 591 31.94 -25.61 -10.73
CA GLU A 591 31.39 -26.88 -11.18
C GLU A 591 31.36 -26.94 -12.71
N MET A 592 32.21 -27.83 -13.24
CA MET A 592 32.35 -28.28 -14.62
C MET A 592 33.10 -27.36 -15.59
N GLU A 593 34.32 -27.80 -15.92
CA GLU A 593 35.02 -27.46 -17.16
C GLU A 593 34.09 -27.63 -18.39
N ASP A 594 34.30 -26.78 -19.40
CA ASP A 594 33.66 -26.76 -20.74
C ASP A 594 32.40 -25.89 -21.02
N SER A 595 32.10 -24.86 -20.24
CA SER A 595 31.30 -23.75 -20.80
C SER A 595 31.69 -22.35 -20.30
N SER A 596 32.75 -21.78 -20.89
CA SER A 596 33.10 -20.36 -20.74
C SER A 596 32.09 -19.47 -21.48
N ARG A 597 30.91 -19.27 -20.89
CA ARG A 597 29.96 -18.26 -21.37
C ARG A 597 30.47 -16.86 -20.97
N PRO A 598 30.50 -15.87 -21.88
CA PRO A 598 30.85 -14.50 -21.52
C PRO A 598 29.88 -13.97 -20.46
N HIS A 599 30.38 -13.09 -19.56
CA HIS A 599 29.62 -12.62 -18.41
C HIS A 599 28.24 -12.06 -18.81
N PRO A 600 27.16 -12.33 -18.06
CA PRO A 600 25.79 -11.91 -18.38
C PRO A 600 25.60 -10.41 -18.67
N ILE A 601 26.53 -9.55 -18.27
CA ILE A 601 26.52 -8.10 -18.54
C ILE A 601 26.58 -7.82 -20.04
N ILE A 602 27.33 -8.63 -20.80
CA ILE A 602 27.43 -8.50 -22.26
C ILE A 602 26.16 -9.04 -22.93
N CYS A 603 25.48 -10.02 -22.32
CA CYS A 603 24.40 -10.77 -22.97
C CYS A 603 22.97 -10.37 -22.53
N ARG A 604 22.76 -9.75 -21.36
CA ARG A 604 21.41 -9.45 -20.80
C ARG A 604 21.15 -7.98 -20.45
N SER A 605 22.17 -7.12 -20.34
CA SER A 605 22.02 -5.70 -19.97
C SER A 605 21.79 -4.75 -21.16
N LEU A 606 21.73 -5.30 -22.37
CA LEU A 606 21.50 -4.59 -23.65
C LEU A 606 20.22 -3.73 -23.73
N PRO A 607 19.10 -4.00 -23.00
CA PRO A 607 17.91 -3.14 -23.10
C PRO A 607 17.90 -1.90 -22.19
N THR A 608 18.72 -1.84 -21.14
CA THR A 608 18.63 -0.77 -20.10
C THR A 608 19.77 0.24 -20.13
N LEU A 609 20.86 -0.04 -20.85
CA LEU A 609 21.78 0.99 -21.30
C LEU A 609 21.16 1.57 -22.58
N THR A 610 20.82 2.86 -22.62
CA THR A 610 20.54 3.49 -23.92
C THR A 610 21.73 3.20 -24.82
N VAL A 611 21.47 2.62 -25.98
CA VAL A 611 22.47 2.15 -26.96
C VAL A 611 23.56 3.23 -27.19
N ASP A 612 23.18 4.50 -27.12
CA ASP A 612 24.06 5.68 -27.19
C ASP A 612 25.17 5.72 -26.13
N LYS A 613 24.90 5.35 -24.87
CA LYS A 613 25.90 5.38 -23.78
C LYS A 613 26.93 4.25 -23.92
N PHE A 614 26.52 3.10 -24.46
CA PHE A 614 27.42 1.98 -24.71
C PHE A 614 28.28 2.22 -25.96
N ILE A 615 27.70 2.81 -27.02
CA ILE A 615 28.44 3.29 -28.19
C ILE A 615 29.46 4.34 -27.76
N LEU A 616 29.12 5.30 -26.89
CA LEU A 616 30.08 6.27 -26.34
C LEU A 616 31.20 5.61 -25.52
N VAL A 617 30.90 4.58 -24.70
CA VAL A 617 31.93 3.81 -23.98
C VAL A 617 32.84 3.05 -24.96
N GLN A 618 32.30 2.47 -26.02
CA GLN A 618 33.10 1.87 -27.11
C GLN A 618 33.96 2.92 -27.84
N TYR A 619 33.42 4.10 -28.17
CA TYR A 619 34.16 5.17 -28.84
C TYR A 619 35.24 5.82 -27.96
N SER A 620 35.05 5.85 -26.63
CA SER A 620 36.07 6.33 -25.68
C SER A 620 37.17 5.28 -25.41
N LEU A 621 36.85 3.99 -25.60
CA LEU A 621 37.80 2.88 -25.43
C LEU A 621 38.54 2.52 -26.73
N ILE A 622 37.95 2.75 -27.90
CA ILE A 622 38.66 2.89 -29.20
C ILE A 622 39.48 4.19 -29.17
#